data_AF-A0A061BC57-F1
#
_entry.id   AF-A0A061BC57-F1
#
_cell.length_a   1.000
_cell.length_b   1.000
_cell.length_c   1.000
_cell.angle_alpha   90.00
_cell.angle_beta   90.00
_cell.angle_gamma   90.00
#
_symmetry.space_group_name_H-M   'P 1'
#
loop_
_entity.id
_entity.type
_entity.pdbx_description
1 polymer ?
#
loop_
_entity_poly.entity_id
_entity_poly.type
_entity_poly.pdbx_seq_one_letter_code
_entity_poly.pdbx_strand_id
1 'polypeptide(L)'
;MDPLGNLQFTTSGALIELVDKKVMVHLRDDRKLVGVLRSYDQYANLVLTQTIERLFHPPSKSYAQTDRGVFLVRGENVVLLGEVDLDTEDAPLSRLTLLPWSSLSALLASEKKHKHLEKQKREGVLFAKCGFGEEGGEGDAY
;
A
#
# COMPACT_ATOMS: atom_id res chain seq x y z
N MET A 1 15.52 31.70 -18.02
CA MET A 1 14.29 30.90 -18.12
C MET A 1 14.14 30.18 -16.79
N ASP A 2 13.03 30.41 -16.10
CA ASP A 2 12.77 29.75 -14.81
C ASP A 2 12.45 28.26 -15.07
N PRO A 3 13.29 27.32 -14.61
CA PRO A 3 13.06 25.89 -14.82
C PRO A 3 11.81 25.38 -14.10
N LEU A 4 11.23 26.15 -13.16
CA LEU A 4 10.04 25.78 -12.41
C LEU A 4 8.75 26.39 -12.97
N GLY A 5 8.85 27.34 -13.92
CA GLY A 5 7.69 28.06 -14.46
C GLY A 5 6.67 27.18 -15.20
N ASN A 6 7.06 25.95 -15.59
CA ASN A 6 6.21 24.98 -16.31
C ASN A 6 5.82 23.76 -15.46
N LEU A 7 6.21 23.68 -14.18
CA LEU A 7 5.88 22.53 -13.34
C LEU A 7 4.51 22.73 -12.68
N GLN A 8 3.58 21.82 -12.94
CA GLN A 8 2.25 21.87 -12.34
C GLN A 8 2.28 21.26 -10.93
N PHE A 9 2.22 22.11 -9.91
CA PHE A 9 2.10 21.70 -8.50
C PHE A 9 0.65 21.37 -8.14
N THR A 10 0.05 20.42 -8.84
CA THR A 10 -1.31 19.92 -8.56
C THR A 10 -1.30 18.40 -8.50
N THR A 11 -2.27 17.81 -7.80
CA THR A 11 -2.46 16.35 -7.80
C THR A 11 -2.57 15.82 -9.22
N SER A 12 -3.34 16.52 -10.08
CA SER A 12 -3.47 16.12 -11.47
C SER A 12 -2.17 16.19 -12.25
N GLY A 13 -1.34 17.20 -12.01
CA GLY A 13 0.00 17.32 -12.59
C GLY A 13 0.96 16.23 -12.13
N ALA A 14 0.83 15.75 -10.89
CA ALA A 14 1.63 14.63 -10.38
C ALA A 14 1.18 13.27 -10.93
N LEU A 15 -0.12 13.08 -11.18
CA LEU A 15 -0.67 11.79 -11.61
C LEU A 15 -0.70 11.60 -13.13
N ILE A 16 -0.71 12.69 -13.92
CA ILE A 16 -0.78 12.61 -15.39
C ILE A 16 0.39 11.82 -15.97
N GLU A 17 1.58 11.98 -15.39
CA GLU A 17 2.80 11.31 -15.84
C GLU A 17 2.82 9.81 -15.51
N LEU A 18 1.88 9.33 -14.69
CA LEU A 18 1.76 7.95 -14.26
C LEU A 18 0.70 7.17 -15.06
N VAL A 19 -0.07 7.84 -15.91
CA VAL A 19 -1.08 7.19 -16.76
C VAL A 19 -0.41 6.22 -17.72
N ASP A 20 -1.03 5.05 -17.90
CA ASP A 20 -0.55 3.91 -18.67
C ASP A 20 0.79 3.32 -18.20
N LYS A 21 1.28 3.75 -17.04
CA LYS A 21 2.45 3.16 -16.39
C LYS A 21 2.05 2.14 -15.33
N LYS A 22 2.97 1.23 -15.04
CA LYS A 22 2.85 0.32 -13.91
C LYS A 22 3.13 1.10 -12.63
N VAL A 23 2.21 1.02 -11.68
CA VAL A 23 2.29 1.71 -10.40
C VAL A 23 2.09 0.74 -9.24
N MET A 24 2.71 1.03 -8.11
CA MET A 24 2.41 0.41 -6.83
C MET A 24 1.57 1.39 -6.01
N VAL A 25 0.45 0.92 -5.47
CA VAL A 25 -0.47 1.69 -4.63
C VAL A 25 -0.52 1.03 -3.25
N HIS A 26 -0.21 1.78 -2.21
CA HIS A 26 -0.34 1.35 -0.82
C HIS A 26 -1.61 1.96 -0.23
N LEU A 27 -2.48 1.09 0.28
CA LEU A 27 -3.77 1.45 0.85
C LEU A 27 -3.71 1.56 2.39
N ARG A 28 -4.68 2.28 2.95
CA ARG A 28 -4.81 2.48 4.41
C ARG A 28 -4.93 1.17 5.19
N ASP A 29 -5.51 0.13 4.58
CA ASP A 29 -5.63 -1.23 5.16
C ASP A 29 -4.37 -2.10 4.98
N ASP A 30 -3.23 -1.48 4.62
CA ASP A 30 -1.92 -2.10 4.40
C ASP A 30 -1.82 -3.01 3.16
N ARG A 31 -2.85 -3.00 2.31
CA ARG A 31 -2.79 -3.70 1.03
C ARG A 31 -1.88 -2.98 0.04
N LYS A 32 -1.13 -3.76 -0.71
CA LYS A 32 -0.21 -3.28 -1.75
C LYS A 32 -0.69 -3.80 -3.08
N LEU A 33 -1.22 -2.91 -3.90
CA LEU A 33 -1.68 -3.20 -5.25
C LEU A 33 -0.59 -2.81 -6.23
N VAL A 34 -0.32 -3.65 -7.22
CA VAL A 34 0.54 -3.31 -8.34
C VAL A 34 -0.27 -3.50 -9.61
N GLY A 35 -0.33 -2.50 -10.48
CA GLY A 35 -1.13 -2.57 -11.70
C GLY A 35 -0.84 -1.41 -12.64
N VAL A 36 -1.55 -1.36 -13.77
CA VAL A 36 -1.43 -0.28 -14.75
C VAL A 36 -2.49 0.78 -14.48
N LEU A 37 -2.08 2.01 -14.23
CA LEU A 37 -2.98 3.14 -14.00
C LEU A 37 -3.64 3.55 -15.32
N ARG A 38 -4.97 3.47 -15.43
CA ARG A 38 -5.70 3.84 -16.65
C ARG A 38 -6.35 5.19 -16.59
N SER A 39 -6.86 5.56 -15.43
CA SER A 39 -7.45 6.88 -15.23
C SER A 39 -7.39 7.26 -13.76
N TYR A 40 -7.45 8.56 -13.52
CA TYR A 40 -7.54 9.13 -12.20
C TYR A 40 -8.45 10.36 -12.22
N ASP A 41 -8.79 10.88 -11.04
CA ASP A 41 -9.38 12.21 -10.89
C ASP A 41 -8.59 13.08 -9.90
N GLN A 42 -9.01 14.34 -9.74
CA GLN A 42 -8.37 15.30 -8.83
C GLN A 42 -8.41 14.90 -7.35
N TYR A 43 -9.25 13.94 -6.97
CA TYR A 43 -9.34 13.37 -5.62
C TYR A 43 -8.49 12.11 -5.45
N ALA A 44 -7.70 11.76 -6.47
CA ALA A 44 -6.91 10.53 -6.55
C ALA A 44 -7.76 9.25 -6.48
N ASN A 45 -9.00 9.27 -6.97
CA ASN A 45 -9.70 8.02 -7.30
C ASN A 45 -9.01 7.37 -8.50
N LEU A 46 -8.62 6.10 -8.40
CA LEU A 46 -7.77 5.43 -9.38
C LEU A 46 -8.53 4.28 -10.05
N VAL A 47 -8.36 4.16 -11.36
CA VAL A 47 -8.71 2.93 -12.10
C VAL A 47 -7.43 2.21 -12.46
N LEU A 48 -7.25 1.03 -11.87
CA LEU A 48 -6.14 0.13 -12.16
C LEU A 48 -6.62 -1.04 -13.00
N THR A 49 -5.77 -1.49 -13.92
CA THR A 49 -5.96 -2.72 -14.69
C THR A 49 -4.78 -3.64 -14.51
N GLN A 50 -4.94 -4.93 -14.83
CA GLN A 50 -3.91 -5.96 -14.60
C GLN A 50 -3.37 -5.92 -13.17
N THR A 51 -4.27 -5.64 -12.22
CA THR A 51 -3.90 -5.45 -10.83
C THR A 51 -3.58 -6.78 -10.20
N ILE A 52 -2.43 -6.85 -9.55
CA ILE A 52 -2.06 -7.89 -8.60
C ILE A 52 -2.06 -7.29 -7.20
N GLU A 53 -2.45 -8.08 -6.23
CA GLU A 53 -2.21 -7.75 -4.82
C GLU A 53 -1.01 -8.55 -4.34
N ARG A 54 -0.10 -7.88 -3.62
CA ARG A 54 1.15 -8.49 -3.16
C ARG A 54 1.29 -8.38 -1.64
N LEU A 55 1.59 -9.50 -1.01
CA LEU A 55 1.91 -9.59 0.41
C LEU A 55 3.41 -9.82 0.58
N PHE A 56 4.00 -9.14 1.55
CA PHE A 56 5.39 -9.33 1.94
C PHE A 56 5.45 -9.74 3.40
N HIS A 57 6.33 -10.69 3.70
CA HIS A 57 6.70 -11.04 5.06
C HIS A 57 8.24 -10.98 5.18
N PRO A 58 8.78 -9.81 5.57
CA PRO A 58 10.22 -9.61 5.71
C PRO A 58 10.92 -10.59 6.66
N PRO A 59 10.34 -10.97 7.84
CA PRO A 59 10.97 -11.90 8.77
C PRO A 59 11.33 -13.26 8.15
N SER A 60 10.45 -13.82 7.31
CA SER A 60 10.70 -15.09 6.62
C SER A 60 11.34 -14.93 5.23
N LYS A 61 11.60 -13.69 4.79
CA LYS A 61 12.00 -13.36 3.40
C LYS A 61 11.07 -14.00 2.37
N SER A 62 9.76 -13.95 2.60
CA SER A 62 8.77 -14.52 1.68
C SER A 62 7.78 -13.48 1.18
N TYR A 63 7.16 -13.77 0.04
CA TYR A 63 6.10 -12.96 -0.54
C TYR A 63 5.04 -13.84 -1.21
N ALA A 64 3.85 -13.29 -1.40
CA ALA A 64 2.77 -13.92 -2.14
C ALA A 64 2.07 -12.90 -3.03
N GLN A 65 1.47 -13.36 -4.12
CA GLN A 65 0.74 -12.51 -5.05
C GLN A 65 -0.54 -13.20 -5.51
N THR A 66 -1.57 -12.41 -5.82
CA THR A 66 -2.83 -12.88 -6.39
C THR A 66 -3.36 -11.87 -7.40
N ASP A 67 -3.94 -12.37 -8.49
CA ASP A 67 -4.58 -11.53 -9.49
C ASP A 67 -5.87 -10.93 -8.95
N ARG A 68 -6.10 -9.66 -9.30
CA ARG A 68 -7.28 -8.86 -8.95
C ARG A 68 -7.99 -8.27 -10.16
N GLY A 69 -7.32 -8.17 -11.31
CA GLY A 69 -7.92 -7.74 -12.57
C GLY A 69 -8.10 -6.22 -12.64
N VAL A 70 -9.34 -5.74 -12.63
CA VAL A 70 -9.66 -4.30 -12.68
C VAL A 70 -10.08 -3.83 -11.29
N PHE A 71 -9.48 -2.75 -10.81
CA PHE A 71 -9.74 -2.18 -9.50
C PHE A 71 -10.10 -0.70 -9.62
N LEU A 72 -11.22 -0.31 -9.01
CA LEU A 72 -11.56 1.09 -8.75
C LEU A 72 -11.22 1.39 -7.29
N VAL A 73 -10.16 2.18 -7.07
CA VAL A 73 -9.69 2.56 -5.74
C VAL A 73 -10.20 3.95 -5.42
N ARG A 74 -10.80 4.10 -4.25
CA ARG A 74 -11.25 5.40 -3.75
C ARG A 74 -10.08 6.18 -3.14
N GLY A 75 -9.95 7.46 -3.49
CA GLY A 75 -8.76 8.26 -3.23
C GLY A 75 -8.42 8.44 -1.76
N GLU A 76 -9.40 8.52 -0.86
CA GLU A 76 -9.11 8.64 0.58
C GLU A 76 -8.50 7.38 1.20
N ASN A 77 -8.55 6.24 0.50
CA ASN A 77 -7.92 5.00 0.96
C ASN A 77 -6.49 4.85 0.43
N VAL A 78 -6.03 5.74 -0.44
CA VAL A 78 -4.66 5.75 -0.96
C VAL A 78 -3.76 6.48 0.03
N VAL A 79 -2.75 5.77 0.54
CA VAL A 79 -1.71 6.36 1.38
C VAL A 79 -0.63 6.97 0.51
N LEU A 80 -0.14 6.20 -0.46
CA LEU A 80 0.83 6.64 -1.45
C LEU A 80 0.71 5.78 -2.71
N LEU A 81 1.26 6.31 -3.81
CA LEU A 81 1.51 5.54 -5.01
C LEU A 81 2.79 6.01 -5.70
N GLY A 82 3.38 5.14 -6.52
CA GLY A 82 4.56 5.46 -7.29
C GLY A 82 4.71 4.57 -8.51
N GLU A 83 5.39 5.11 -9.53
CA GLU A 83 5.81 4.34 -10.70
C GLU A 83 6.70 3.16 -10.29
N VAL A 84 6.49 2.02 -10.92
CA VAL A 84 7.32 0.84 -10.76
C VAL A 84 8.22 0.72 -11.98
N ASP A 85 9.52 0.85 -11.74
CA ASP A 85 10.54 0.53 -12.73
C ASP A 85 10.70 -0.99 -12.82
N LEU A 86 10.45 -1.52 -14.02
CA LEU A 86 10.42 -2.95 -14.30
C LEU A 86 11.81 -3.59 -14.16
N ASP A 87 12.87 -2.86 -14.49
CA ASP A 87 14.23 -3.41 -14.48
C ASP A 87 14.74 -3.58 -13.04
N THR A 88 14.32 -2.70 -12.14
CA THR A 88 14.76 -2.72 -10.74
C THR A 88 13.86 -3.54 -9.82
N GLU A 89 12.62 -3.85 -10.23
CA GLU A 89 11.66 -4.64 -9.43
C GLU A 89 12.05 -6.13 -9.31
N ASP A 90 12.63 -6.73 -10.36
CA ASP A 90 12.85 -8.18 -10.43
C ASP A 90 13.98 -8.66 -9.49
N ALA A 91 15.08 -7.90 -9.42
CA ALA A 91 16.25 -8.24 -8.63
C ALA A 91 15.94 -8.50 -7.13
N PRO A 92 15.20 -7.63 -6.40
CA PRO A 92 14.85 -7.89 -5.01
C PRO A 92 13.86 -9.05 -4.84
N LEU A 93 12.90 -9.23 -5.75
CA LEU A 93 11.91 -10.32 -5.67
C LEU A 93 12.55 -11.69 -5.82
N SER A 94 13.58 -11.83 -6.65
CA SER A 94 14.34 -13.08 -6.81
C SER A 94 15.01 -13.59 -5.52
N ARG A 95 15.21 -12.72 -4.53
CA ARG A 95 15.80 -13.06 -3.23
C ARG A 95 14.77 -13.51 -2.20
N LEU A 96 13.49 -13.50 -2.56
CA LEU A 96 12.38 -13.86 -1.69
C LEU A 96 11.75 -15.19 -2.11
N THR A 97 11.25 -15.94 -1.14
CA THR A 97 10.52 -17.18 -1.37
C THR A 97 9.07 -16.88 -1.72
N LEU A 98 8.62 -17.32 -2.90
CA LEU A 98 7.20 -17.25 -3.27
C LEU A 98 6.41 -18.30 -2.48
N LEU A 99 5.36 -17.87 -1.77
CA LEU A 99 4.45 -18.74 -1.03
C LEU A 99 3.02 -18.66 -1.60
N PRO A 100 2.20 -19.71 -1.39
CA PRO A 100 0.78 -19.64 -1.68
C PRO A 100 0.10 -18.50 -0.92
N TRP A 101 -0.80 -17.78 -1.60
CA TRP A 101 -1.55 -16.66 -1.01
C TRP A 101 -2.23 -17.04 0.31
N SER A 102 -2.91 -18.18 0.34
CA SER A 102 -3.62 -18.68 1.52
C SER A 102 -2.73 -18.83 2.74
N SER A 103 -1.53 -19.40 2.56
CA SER A 103 -0.59 -19.66 3.64
C SER A 103 -0.04 -18.36 4.23
N LEU A 104 0.39 -17.42 3.36
CA LEU A 104 0.97 -16.17 3.81
C LEU A 104 -0.08 -15.20 4.38
N SER A 105 -1.26 -15.15 3.76
CA SER A 105 -2.39 -14.34 4.25
C SER A 105 -2.84 -14.78 5.64
N ALA A 106 -2.95 -16.09 5.89
CA ALA A 106 -3.30 -16.62 7.21
C ALA A 106 -2.25 -16.27 8.27
N LEU A 107 -0.96 -16.37 7.92
CA LEU A 107 0.14 -16.01 8.81
C LEU A 107 0.07 -14.52 9.19
N LEU A 108 -0.03 -13.62 8.21
CA LEU A 108 -0.11 -12.19 8.45
C LEU A 108 -1.37 -11.81 9.24
N ALA A 109 -2.50 -12.47 9.00
CA ALA A 109 -3.72 -12.24 9.78
C ALA A 109 -3.52 -12.62 11.26
N SER A 110 -2.84 -13.73 11.54
CA SER A 110 -2.55 -14.15 12.92
C SER A 110 -1.60 -13.18 13.64
N GLU A 111 -0.58 -12.68 12.94
CA GLU A 111 0.36 -11.68 13.47
C GLU A 111 -0.32 -10.34 13.74
N LYS A 112 -1.16 -9.86 12.80
CA LYS A 112 -1.92 -8.62 12.96
C LYS A 112 -2.84 -8.71 14.18
N LYS A 113 -3.55 -9.84 14.36
CA LYS A 113 -4.40 -10.07 15.53
C LYS A 113 -3.61 -10.04 16.83
N HIS A 114 -2.44 -10.69 16.87
CA HIS A 114 -1.60 -10.71 18.07
C HIS A 114 -1.11 -9.29 18.42
N LYS A 115 -0.54 -8.57 17.45
CA LYS A 115 -0.07 -7.19 17.63
C LYS A 115 -1.18 -6.25 18.08
N HIS A 116 -2.39 -6.40 17.51
CA HIS A 116 -3.54 -5.58 17.89
C HIS A 116 -3.94 -5.79 19.36
N LEU A 117 -3.97 -7.04 19.82
CA LEU A 117 -4.26 -7.37 21.22
C LEU A 117 -3.19 -6.83 22.18
N GLU A 118 -1.91 -6.90 21.80
CA GLU A 118 -0.82 -6.33 22.60
C GLU A 118 -0.87 -4.80 22.64
N LYS A 119 -1.17 -4.16 21.50
CA LYS A 119 -1.33 -2.70 21.39
C LYS A 119 -2.45 -2.21 22.31
N GLN A 120 -3.64 -2.81 22.24
CA GLN A 120 -4.77 -2.43 23.10
C GLN A 120 -4.45 -2.51 24.59
N LYS A 121 -3.77 -3.59 25.03
CA LYS A 121 -3.34 -3.74 26.42
C LYS A 121 -2.37 -2.64 26.83
N ARG A 122 -1.38 -2.35 25.98
CA ARG A 122 -0.38 -1.31 26.23
C ARG A 122 -1.01 0.08 26.31
N GLU A 123 -1.88 0.40 25.37
CA GLU A 123 -2.61 1.68 25.32
C GLU A 123 -3.50 1.86 26.54
N GLY A 124 -4.24 0.83 26.96
CA GLY A 124 -5.03 0.88 28.19
C GLY A 124 -4.20 1.18 29.44
N VAL A 125 -2.99 0.62 29.55
CA VAL A 125 -2.07 0.91 30.67
C VAL A 125 -1.52 2.33 30.59
N LEU A 126 -1.15 2.80 29.40
CA LEU A 126 -0.59 4.14 29.19
C LEU A 126 -1.65 5.23 29.41
N PHE A 127 -2.88 5.01 28.96
CA PHE A 127 -4.00 5.89 29.23
C PHE A 127 -4.27 5.99 30.73
N ALA A 128 -4.41 4.85 31.42
CA ALA A 128 -4.73 4.82 32.85
C ALA A 128 -3.64 5.42 33.74
N LYS A 129 -2.35 5.22 33.40
CA LYS A 129 -1.23 5.68 34.25
C LYS A 129 -0.70 7.06 33.88
N CYS A 130 -0.79 7.45 32.62
CA CYS A 130 -0.10 8.62 32.08
C CYS A 130 -1.00 9.56 31.26
N GLY A 131 -2.27 9.21 31.03
CA GLY A 131 -3.22 10.03 30.27
C GLY A 131 -2.96 10.11 28.77
N PHE A 132 -2.14 9.21 28.21
CA PHE A 132 -1.92 9.16 26.76
C PHE A 132 -3.17 8.65 26.04
N GLY A 133 -3.67 9.41 25.06
CA GLY A 133 -4.79 8.99 24.20
C GLY A 133 -4.38 7.91 23.20
N GLU A 134 -5.38 7.23 22.65
CA GLU A 134 -5.18 6.29 21.54
C GLU A 134 -4.73 7.04 20.27
N GLU A 135 -3.79 6.46 19.52
CA GLU A 135 -3.27 7.02 18.28
C GLU A 135 -3.59 6.07 17.10
N GLY A 136 -4.33 6.59 16.11
CA GLY A 136 -4.76 5.90 14.89
C GLY A 136 -6.28 5.72 14.78
N GLY A 137 -6.84 6.01 13.60
CA GLY A 137 -8.26 5.79 13.31
C GLY A 137 -8.56 4.36 12.87
N GLU A 138 -9.85 3.99 12.87
CA GLU A 138 -10.28 2.75 12.26
C GLU A 138 -9.86 2.72 10.78
N GLY A 139 -9.16 1.66 10.39
CA GLY A 139 -8.64 1.48 9.04
C GLY A 139 -7.26 2.10 8.75
N ASP A 140 -6.57 2.71 9.73
CA ASP A 140 -5.19 3.19 9.58
C ASP A 140 -4.17 2.10 9.95
N ALA A 141 -4.00 1.11 9.08
CA ALA A 141 -3.12 -0.05 9.31
C ALA A 141 -1.79 0.00 8.52
N TYR A 142 -1.53 1.08 7.79
CA TYR A 142 -0.44 1.25 6.82
C TYR A 142 0.97 1.27 7.41
#